data_AF-A0A955C3V2-F1
#
_entry.id   AF-A0A955C3V2-F1
#
_cell.length_a   1.000
_cell.length_b   1.000
_cell.length_c   1.000
_cell.angle_alpha   90.00
_cell.angle_beta   90.00
_cell.angle_gamma   90.00
#
_symmetry.space_group_name_H-M   'P 1'
#
loop_
_entity.id
_entity.type
_entity.pdbx_description
1 polymer ?
#
loop_
_entity_poly.entity_id
_entity_poly.type
_entity_poly.pdbx_seq_one_letter_code
_entity_poly.pdbx_strand_id
1 'polypeptide(L)'
;MMRDPTNATTRQRRSTSDRPVSFPCTRRRFAFWCGMGLFALAERLRAQPLDSLAAAIMPEGDGALAAADRQQVNGATHWSAAENRTWRWFERETWSDGRWQVTGITTPIHKTTGERYTGATGYLPDIMIPDRLRMPLPPADNEGFVGPPEPEDDETSLRNPGQADSERRTRHGRPPSRWLRSLRADELHIWLKTIEVPEADVVGMTFWEHLTRDHSFDPTKIEGLDQADQAKLHAAAHFGY
;
A
#
# COMPACT_ATOMS: atom_id res chain seq x y z
N MET A 1 76.08 -36.06 29.75
CA MET A 1 75.43 -37.34 29.38
C MET A 1 73.92 -37.12 29.34
N MET A 2 73.24 -37.71 28.35
CA MET A 2 71.78 -37.67 28.07
C MET A 2 71.24 -36.28 27.70
N ARG A 3 70.95 -35.89 26.45
CA ARG A 3 70.27 -36.48 25.27
C ARG A 3 68.80 -36.90 25.47
N ASP A 4 67.98 -36.26 24.62
CA ASP A 4 66.67 -36.61 24.04
C ASP A 4 65.37 -36.27 24.82
N PRO A 5 64.23 -36.09 24.12
CA PRO A 5 64.08 -35.36 22.84
C PRO A 5 62.78 -34.50 22.76
N THR A 6 62.76 -33.72 21.68
CA THR A 6 61.67 -32.96 21.04
C THR A 6 60.30 -33.63 20.97
N ASN A 7 59.26 -32.94 21.44
CA ASN A 7 57.85 -33.22 21.11
C ASN A 7 57.39 -32.33 19.95
N ALA A 8 57.23 -32.94 18.77
CA ALA A 8 56.60 -32.34 17.61
C ALA A 8 55.08 -32.52 17.71
N THR A 9 54.34 -31.44 17.96
CA THR A 9 52.88 -31.45 18.02
C THR A 9 52.30 -31.34 16.62
N THR A 10 51.92 -32.48 16.04
CA THR A 10 51.20 -32.59 14.77
C THR A 10 49.81 -31.96 14.89
N ARG A 11 49.62 -30.80 14.26
CA ARG A 11 48.33 -30.08 14.19
C ARG A 11 47.42 -30.75 13.14
N GLN A 12 46.56 -31.66 13.58
CA GLN A 12 45.49 -32.23 12.77
C GLN A 12 44.52 -31.12 12.31
N ARG A 13 44.50 -30.84 11.00
CA ARG A 13 43.42 -30.11 10.34
C ARG A 13 42.14 -30.94 10.44
N ARG A 14 41.19 -30.50 11.28
CA ARG A 14 39.81 -31.00 11.22
C ARG A 14 39.19 -30.50 9.92
N SER A 15 38.94 -31.44 9.02
CA SER A 15 37.99 -31.30 7.92
C SER A 15 36.62 -30.98 8.52
N THR A 16 36.10 -29.79 8.26
CA THR A 16 34.72 -29.42 8.55
C THR A 16 33.83 -30.12 7.53
N SER A 17 33.37 -31.31 7.88
CA SER A 17 32.38 -32.07 7.13
C SER A 17 31.07 -31.30 7.02
N ASP A 18 30.53 -31.36 5.80
CA ASP A 18 29.18 -31.03 5.38
C ASP A 18 28.13 -31.01 6.49
N ARG A 19 27.59 -29.82 6.76
CA ARG A 19 26.25 -29.70 7.32
C ARG A 19 25.28 -29.56 6.16
N PRO A 20 24.29 -30.45 5.99
CA PRO A 20 23.24 -30.22 5.02
C PRO A 20 22.51 -28.92 5.40
N VAL A 21 22.53 -27.95 4.48
CA VAL A 21 21.77 -26.71 4.60
C VAL A 21 20.30 -27.07 4.42
N SER A 22 19.63 -27.44 5.51
CA SER A 22 18.18 -27.57 5.51
C SER A 22 17.58 -26.17 5.53
N PHE A 23 17.10 -25.70 4.38
CA PHE A 23 16.30 -24.48 4.31
C PHE A 23 14.95 -24.74 4.98
N PRO A 24 14.59 -24.07 6.10
CA PRO A 24 13.25 -24.19 6.65
C PRO A 24 12.26 -23.56 5.67
N CYS A 25 11.61 -24.39 4.87
CA CYS A 25 10.52 -24.01 3.99
C CYS A 25 9.30 -23.70 4.86
N THR A 26 9.10 -22.43 5.19
CA THR A 26 7.89 -21.99 5.89
C THR A 26 6.68 -22.14 4.95
N ARG A 27 5.48 -22.40 5.49
CA ARG A 27 4.25 -22.56 4.69
C ARG A 27 4.01 -21.39 3.72
N ARG A 28 4.44 -20.19 4.09
CA ARG A 28 4.38 -18.98 3.25
C ARG A 28 5.31 -19.06 2.03
N ARG A 29 6.54 -19.57 2.18
CA ARG A 29 7.48 -19.76 1.07
C ARG A 29 7.00 -20.85 0.12
N PHE A 30 6.42 -21.93 0.64
CA PHE A 30 5.82 -22.98 -0.20
C PHE A 30 4.66 -22.43 -1.05
N ALA A 31 3.73 -21.69 -0.43
CA ALA A 31 2.61 -21.07 -1.16
C ALA A 31 3.08 -20.07 -2.24
N PHE A 32 4.09 -19.26 -1.93
CA PHE A 32 4.71 -18.35 -2.89
C PHE A 32 5.29 -19.10 -4.12
N TRP A 33 6.05 -20.17 -3.90
CA TRP A 33 6.62 -20.97 -5.00
C TRP A 33 5.55 -21.72 -5.81
N CYS A 34 4.52 -22.25 -5.15
CA CYS A 34 3.39 -22.85 -5.85
C CYS A 34 2.61 -21.83 -6.70
N GLY A 35 2.41 -20.61 -6.19
CA GLY A 35 1.78 -19.52 -6.93
C GLY A 35 2.58 -19.11 -8.18
N MET A 36 3.89 -18.89 -8.04
CA MET A 36 4.75 -18.58 -9.18
C MET A 36 4.81 -19.71 -10.22
N GLY A 37 4.84 -20.97 -9.76
CA GLY A 37 4.83 -22.14 -10.65
C GLY A 37 3.54 -22.24 -11.48
N LEU A 38 2.38 -22.00 -10.84
CA LEU A 38 1.08 -22.02 -11.52
C LEU A 38 0.92 -20.85 -12.48
N PHE A 39 1.43 -19.66 -12.12
CA PHE A 39 1.39 -18.49 -13.01
C PHE A 39 2.23 -18.68 -14.27
N ALA A 40 3.45 -19.21 -14.15
CA ALA A 40 4.28 -19.54 -15.31
C ALA A 40 3.66 -20.64 -16.19
N LEU A 41 2.92 -21.59 -15.59
CA LEU A 41 2.17 -22.60 -16.34
C LEU A 41 0.97 -21.99 -17.07
N ALA A 42 0.26 -21.04 -16.45
CA ALA A 42 -0.88 -20.34 -17.02
C ALA A 42 -0.49 -19.46 -18.21
N GLU A 43 0.64 -18.75 -18.12
CA GLU A 43 1.22 -18.00 -19.25
C GLU A 43 1.54 -18.93 -20.42
N ARG A 44 2.16 -20.08 -20.15
CA ARG A 44 2.56 -21.04 -21.18
C ARG A 44 1.36 -21.73 -21.85
N LEU A 45 0.23 -21.81 -21.15
CA LEU A 45 -1.02 -22.36 -21.68
C LEU A 45 -1.83 -21.36 -22.52
N ARG A 46 -1.39 -20.09 -22.65
CA ARG A 46 -2.05 -19.02 -23.42
C ARG A 46 -3.58 -19.04 -23.24
N ALA A 47 -4.03 -18.37 -22.18
CA ALA A 47 -5.43 -18.26 -21.72
C ALA A 47 -6.43 -17.61 -22.70
N GLN A 48 -6.33 -17.84 -24.01
CA GLN A 48 -7.36 -17.48 -25.00
C GLN A 48 -8.75 -18.11 -24.74
N PRO A 49 -8.92 -19.31 -24.14
CA PRO A 49 -10.27 -19.83 -23.92
C PRO A 49 -11.03 -19.16 -22.77
N LEU A 50 -10.37 -18.39 -21.88
CA LEU A 50 -11.05 -17.73 -20.75
C LEU A 50 -11.71 -16.40 -21.16
N ASP A 51 -11.08 -15.62 -22.03
CA ASP A 51 -11.68 -14.38 -22.56
C ASP A 51 -12.93 -14.66 -23.39
N SER A 52 -12.96 -15.78 -24.12
CA SER A 52 -14.14 -16.20 -24.89
C SER A 52 -15.29 -16.65 -23.98
N LEU A 53 -14.97 -17.22 -22.81
CA LEU A 53 -15.97 -17.59 -21.81
C LEU A 53 -16.53 -16.34 -21.12
N ALA A 54 -15.67 -15.38 -20.77
CA ALA A 54 -16.09 -14.10 -20.17
C ALA A 54 -16.97 -13.29 -21.14
N ALA A 55 -16.60 -13.25 -22.43
CA ALA A 55 -17.41 -12.62 -23.48
C ALA A 55 -18.77 -13.30 -23.68
N ALA A 56 -18.85 -14.63 -23.51
CA ALA A 56 -20.11 -15.38 -23.64
C ALA A 56 -21.06 -15.25 -22.44
N ILE A 57 -20.56 -14.81 -21.28
CA ILE A 57 -21.35 -14.67 -20.04
C ILE A 57 -21.89 -13.24 -19.87
N MET A 58 -21.33 -12.24 -20.56
CA MET A 58 -21.87 -10.88 -20.50
C MET A 58 -23.15 -10.76 -21.34
N PRO A 59 -24.31 -10.45 -20.73
CA PRO A 59 -25.54 -10.23 -21.47
C PRO A 59 -25.42 -8.96 -22.33
N GLU A 60 -25.72 -9.09 -23.63
CA GLU A 60 -25.91 -7.96 -24.55
C GLU A 60 -27.14 -7.16 -24.14
N GLY A 61 -26.98 -6.26 -23.17
CA GLY A 61 -28.07 -5.42 -22.70
C GLY A 61 -27.54 -4.33 -21.79
N ASP A 62 -27.49 -3.10 -22.33
CA ASP A 62 -27.70 -1.81 -21.62
C ASP A 62 -26.93 -0.64 -22.26
N GLY A 63 -26.94 -0.54 -23.59
CA GLY A 63 -26.43 0.64 -24.30
C GLY A 63 -27.29 1.91 -24.18
N ALA A 64 -28.54 1.79 -23.70
CA ALA A 64 -29.50 2.90 -23.70
C ALA A 64 -29.74 3.55 -22.33
N LEU A 65 -29.47 2.86 -21.21
CA LEU A 65 -29.67 3.40 -19.86
C LEU A 65 -28.44 4.16 -19.34
N ALA A 66 -27.23 3.85 -19.84
CA ALA A 66 -25.99 4.51 -19.41
C ALA A 66 -25.82 5.96 -19.91
N ALA A 67 -26.61 6.40 -20.90
CA ALA A 67 -26.52 7.75 -21.44
C ALA A 67 -27.33 8.79 -20.64
N ALA A 68 -28.43 8.37 -20.00
CA ALA A 68 -29.27 9.27 -19.22
C ALA A 68 -28.65 9.64 -17.85
N ASP A 69 -27.85 8.73 -17.26
CA ASP A 69 -27.23 8.93 -15.94
C ASP A 69 -25.92 9.76 -16.01
N ARG A 70 -25.23 9.76 -17.16
CA ARG A 70 -23.97 10.51 -17.34
C ARG A 70 -24.12 12.02 -17.42
N GLN A 71 -25.33 12.53 -17.69
CA GLN A 71 -25.54 13.97 -17.84
C GLN A 71 -25.77 14.69 -16.51
N GLN A 72 -26.02 13.96 -15.41
CA GLN A 72 -26.34 14.55 -14.11
C GLN A 72 -25.11 14.76 -13.19
N VAL A 73 -23.93 14.26 -13.57
CA VAL A 73 -22.73 14.26 -12.68
C VAL A 73 -21.79 15.45 -12.94
N ASN A 74 -21.96 16.20 -14.04
CA ASN A 74 -21.13 17.38 -14.29
C ASN A 74 -21.43 18.49 -13.26
N GLY A 75 -20.46 18.76 -12.38
CA GLY A 75 -20.61 19.69 -11.27
C GLY A 75 -21.14 19.07 -9.97
N ALA A 76 -21.28 17.75 -9.91
CA ALA A 76 -21.56 17.06 -8.66
C ALA A 76 -20.47 17.41 -7.64
N THR A 77 -20.90 17.79 -6.44
CA THR A 77 -20.00 18.12 -5.33
C THR A 77 -20.08 17.01 -4.29
N HIS A 78 -18.93 16.44 -3.97
CA HIS A 78 -18.77 15.42 -2.96
C HIS A 78 -17.93 15.98 -1.80
N TRP A 79 -18.20 15.50 -0.58
CA TRP A 79 -17.47 15.88 0.61
C TRP A 79 -16.95 14.61 1.28
N SER A 80 -15.64 14.52 1.45
CA SER A 80 -14.96 13.41 2.11
C SER A 80 -14.27 13.88 3.39
N ALA A 81 -14.26 13.04 4.42
CA ALA A 81 -13.46 13.29 5.62
C ALA A 81 -12.04 12.79 5.37
N ALA A 82 -11.04 13.62 5.69
CA ALA A 82 -9.63 13.30 5.57
C ALA A 82 -8.93 13.60 6.90
N GLU A 83 -7.88 12.85 7.19
CA GLU A 83 -7.11 13.03 8.41
C GLU A 83 -5.67 12.57 8.26
N ASN A 84 -4.82 13.09 9.14
CA ASN A 84 -3.48 12.59 9.40
C ASN A 84 -3.32 12.29 10.90
N ARG A 85 -2.07 12.12 11.35
CA ARG A 85 -1.76 11.82 12.76
C ARG A 85 -2.20 12.92 13.73
N THR A 86 -2.23 14.18 13.32
CA THR A 86 -2.41 15.34 14.20
C THR A 86 -3.72 16.07 13.92
N TRP A 87 -4.14 16.11 12.66
CA TRP A 87 -5.20 16.96 12.15
C TRP A 87 -6.25 16.14 11.39
N ARG A 88 -7.48 16.65 11.39
CA ARG A 88 -8.57 16.17 10.53
C ARG A 88 -9.22 17.36 9.81
N TRP A 89 -9.70 17.15 8.60
CA TRP A 89 -10.36 18.16 7.78
C TRP A 89 -11.39 17.48 6.86
N PHE A 90 -12.16 18.29 6.13
CA PHE A 90 -13.03 17.80 5.06
C PHE A 90 -12.53 18.31 3.72
N GLU A 91 -12.52 17.44 2.72
CA GLU A 91 -12.17 17.76 1.35
C GLU A 91 -13.44 17.88 0.53
N ARG A 92 -13.54 18.96 -0.23
CA ARG A 92 -14.59 19.15 -1.23
C ARG A 92 -14.04 18.70 -2.56
N GLU A 93 -14.70 17.73 -3.16
CA GLU A 93 -14.37 17.21 -4.48
C GLU A 93 -15.45 17.60 -5.48
N THR A 94 -15.05 17.96 -6.68
CA THR A 94 -15.96 18.21 -7.81
C THR A 94 -15.65 17.22 -8.91
N TRP A 95 -16.69 16.65 -9.50
CA TRP A 95 -16.53 15.77 -10.66
C TRP A 95 -16.26 16.62 -11.91
N SER A 96 -15.05 16.50 -12.46
CA SER A 96 -14.61 17.17 -13.69
C SER A 96 -13.71 16.24 -14.51
N ASP A 97 -13.87 16.27 -15.83
CA ASP A 97 -13.09 15.45 -16.77
C ASP A 97 -13.14 13.95 -16.47
N GLY A 98 -14.28 13.45 -15.98
CA GLY A 98 -14.47 12.03 -15.68
C GLY A 98 -13.74 11.54 -14.42
N ARG A 99 -13.29 12.45 -13.54
CA ARG A 99 -12.67 12.12 -12.25
C ARG A 99 -13.10 13.10 -11.15
N TRP A 100 -13.02 12.66 -9.90
CA TRP A 100 -13.13 13.55 -8.75
C TRP A 100 -11.84 14.37 -8.61
N GLN A 101 -11.97 15.68 -8.49
CA GLN A 101 -10.85 16.59 -8.25
C GLN A 101 -11.12 17.38 -6.97
N VAL A 102 -10.14 17.46 -6.07
CA VAL A 102 -10.25 18.26 -4.84
C VAL A 102 -10.27 19.74 -5.20
N THR A 103 -11.38 20.42 -4.91
CA THR A 103 -11.59 21.85 -5.18
C THR A 103 -11.51 22.73 -3.94
N GLY A 104 -11.27 22.14 -2.77
CA GLY A 104 -10.92 22.86 -1.56
C GLY A 104 -10.99 21.98 -0.31
N ILE A 105 -10.43 22.49 0.78
CA ILE A 105 -10.38 21.80 2.07
C ILE A 105 -10.81 22.74 3.19
N THR A 106 -11.44 22.20 4.23
CA THR A 106 -11.81 23.00 5.42
C THR A 106 -10.60 23.28 6.29
N THR A 107 -10.76 24.18 7.26
CA THR A 107 -9.67 24.46 8.22
C THR A 107 -9.36 23.18 9.00
N PRO A 108 -8.10 22.69 9.02
CA PRO A 108 -7.76 21.52 9.79
C PRO A 108 -8.03 21.74 11.28
N ILE A 109 -8.59 20.72 11.92
CA ILE A 109 -8.91 20.69 13.35
C ILE A 109 -7.99 19.66 14.00
N HIS A 110 -7.31 20.04 15.06
CA HIS A 110 -6.43 19.15 15.80
C HIS A 110 -7.26 18.04 16.45
N LYS A 111 -6.86 16.78 16.26
CA LYS A 111 -7.66 15.61 16.68
C LYS A 111 -7.88 15.56 18.20
N THR A 112 -6.85 15.87 18.97
CA THR A 112 -6.89 15.85 20.44
C THR A 112 -7.44 17.12 21.07
N THR A 113 -6.93 18.30 20.69
CA THR A 113 -7.28 19.57 21.34
C THR A 113 -8.52 20.23 20.75
N GLY A 114 -8.94 19.83 19.55
CA GLY A 114 -10.00 20.52 18.82
C GLY A 114 -9.61 21.91 18.29
N GLU A 115 -8.35 22.33 18.47
CA GLU A 115 -7.87 23.63 18.01
C GLU A 115 -7.85 23.69 16.49
N ARG A 116 -8.22 24.84 15.93
CA ARG A 116 -8.16 25.08 14.48
C ARG A 116 -6.74 25.47 14.09
N TYR A 117 -6.28 24.96 12.96
CA TYR A 117 -5.00 25.36 12.37
C TYR A 117 -5.04 26.83 11.95
N THR A 118 -4.02 27.59 12.34
CA THR A 118 -3.93 29.05 12.10
C THR A 118 -2.85 29.45 11.09
N GLY A 119 -2.08 28.48 10.56
CA GLY A 119 -0.87 28.78 9.78
C GLY A 119 -1.09 29.18 8.31
N ALA A 120 -2.24 28.86 7.72
CA ALA A 120 -2.54 29.20 6.33
C ALA A 120 -3.95 29.78 6.17
N THR A 121 -4.19 30.49 5.07
CA THR A 121 -5.49 31.05 4.69
C THR A 121 -5.99 30.38 3.40
N GLY A 122 -7.27 30.57 3.05
CA GLY A 122 -7.87 29.98 1.85
C GLY A 122 -8.64 28.68 2.09
N TYR A 123 -8.80 28.27 3.34
CA TYR A 123 -9.66 27.15 3.72
C TYR A 123 -11.13 27.45 3.45
N LEU A 124 -11.88 26.42 3.08
CA LEU A 124 -13.34 26.49 2.96
C LEU A 124 -13.97 26.67 4.35
N PRO A 125 -15.04 27.49 4.46
CA PRO A 125 -15.72 27.66 5.73
C PRO A 125 -16.54 26.40 6.07
N ASP A 126 -16.54 26.01 7.36
CA ASP A 126 -17.21 24.80 7.85
C ASP A 126 -18.73 24.78 7.57
N ILE A 127 -19.33 25.95 7.36
CA ILE A 127 -20.74 26.09 6.98
C ILE A 127 -21.05 25.50 5.59
N MET A 128 -20.03 25.24 4.78
CA MET A 128 -20.21 24.54 3.50
C MET A 128 -20.28 23.01 3.65
N ILE A 129 -19.85 22.47 4.80
CA ILE A 129 -19.93 21.03 5.07
C ILE A 129 -21.41 20.66 5.26
N PRO A 130 -21.95 19.65 4.56
CA PRO A 130 -23.31 19.16 4.79
C PRO A 130 -23.53 18.77 6.27
N ASP A 131 -24.69 19.12 6.85
CA ASP A 131 -24.97 18.89 8.27
C ASP A 131 -24.79 17.43 8.70
N ARG A 132 -25.10 16.48 7.80
CA ARG A 132 -24.90 15.04 8.02
C ARG A 132 -23.44 14.64 8.30
N LEU A 133 -22.47 15.43 7.84
CA LEU A 133 -21.03 15.22 8.06
C LEU A 133 -20.50 16.04 9.24
N ARG A 134 -21.24 17.03 9.73
CA ARG A 134 -20.89 17.83 10.91
C ARG A 134 -21.20 17.08 12.21
N MET A 135 -20.90 15.79 12.28
CA MET A 135 -21.08 15.05 13.54
C MET A 135 -20.20 15.71 14.62
N PRO A 136 -20.77 16.02 15.80
CA PRO A 136 -20.02 16.60 16.90
C PRO A 136 -18.87 15.66 17.29
N LEU A 137 -17.72 16.24 17.67
CA LEU A 137 -16.67 15.47 18.32
C LEU A 137 -17.29 14.77 19.53
N PRO A 138 -17.13 13.44 19.71
CA PRO A 138 -17.26 12.89 21.04
C PRO A 138 -16.28 13.65 21.93
N PRO A 139 -16.72 14.09 23.13
CA PRO A 139 -15.88 14.89 24.00
C PRO A 139 -14.63 14.07 24.38
N ALA A 140 -13.50 14.77 24.57
CA ALA A 140 -12.15 14.19 24.68
C ALA A 140 -11.93 13.40 26.00
N ASP A 141 -12.97 13.20 26.78
CA ASP A 141 -13.03 12.50 28.05
C ASP A 141 -13.65 11.10 27.86
N ASN A 142 -12.83 10.12 27.44
CA ASN A 142 -12.74 8.85 28.16
C ASN A 142 -11.74 7.90 27.53
N GLU A 143 -10.92 7.34 28.41
CA GLU A 143 -10.11 6.16 28.20
C GLU A 143 -10.99 5.03 27.66
N GLY A 144 -10.81 4.70 26.38
CA GLY A 144 -11.66 3.70 25.73
C GLY A 144 -11.99 3.97 24.27
N PHE A 145 -11.55 5.09 23.68
CA PHE A 145 -11.53 5.22 22.22
C PHE A 145 -10.51 4.24 21.64
N VAL A 146 -10.96 2.99 21.47
CA VAL A 146 -10.51 2.16 20.37
C VAL A 146 -10.70 3.06 19.16
N GLY A 147 -9.60 3.46 18.52
CA GLY A 147 -9.65 4.24 17.29
C GLY A 147 -10.69 3.65 16.34
N PRO A 148 -11.21 4.42 15.34
CA PRO A 148 -11.88 3.76 14.22
C PRO A 148 -11.02 2.55 13.85
N PRO A 149 -11.57 1.33 13.83
CA PRO A 149 -10.78 0.13 13.64
C PRO A 149 -9.84 0.44 12.48
N GLU A 150 -8.52 0.27 12.69
CA GLU A 150 -7.54 0.35 11.60
C GLU A 150 -8.24 -0.29 10.41
N PRO A 151 -8.48 0.46 9.32
CA PRO A 151 -9.50 0.14 8.34
C PRO A 151 -9.32 -1.33 8.02
N GLU A 152 -10.27 -2.16 8.47
CA GLU A 152 -10.06 -3.60 8.61
C GLU A 152 -9.36 -4.06 7.35
N ASP A 153 -8.09 -4.48 7.51
CA ASP A 153 -7.21 -4.86 6.41
C ASP A 153 -8.00 -5.88 5.61
N ASP A 154 -8.59 -5.42 4.51
CA ASP A 154 -9.54 -6.22 3.76
C ASP A 154 -8.89 -7.58 3.48
N GLU A 155 -9.57 -8.66 3.85
CA GLU A 155 -9.07 -10.03 3.68
C GLU A 155 -8.62 -10.25 2.24
N THR A 156 -9.17 -9.49 1.29
CA THR A 156 -8.72 -9.44 -0.12
C THR A 156 -7.22 -9.25 -0.27
N SER A 157 -6.57 -8.39 0.52
CA SER A 157 -5.12 -8.15 0.45
C SER A 157 -4.28 -9.37 0.87
N LEU A 158 -4.83 -10.23 1.72
CA LEU A 158 -4.23 -11.51 2.10
C LEU A 158 -4.60 -12.63 1.11
N ARG A 159 -5.78 -12.54 0.47
CA ARG A 159 -6.25 -13.50 -0.54
C ARG A 159 -5.46 -13.38 -1.84
N ASN A 160 -5.10 -12.16 -2.26
CA ASN A 160 -4.41 -11.88 -3.52
C ASN A 160 -3.09 -11.11 -3.29
N PRO A 161 -2.07 -11.73 -2.69
CA PRO A 161 -0.78 -11.08 -2.42
C PRO A 161 -0.10 -10.64 -3.73
N GLY A 162 0.38 -9.39 -3.76
CA GLY A 162 1.12 -8.84 -4.88
C GLY A 162 0.28 -8.42 -6.08
N GLN A 163 -1.04 -8.30 -5.91
CA GLN A 163 -1.92 -7.70 -6.92
C GLN A 163 -2.39 -6.31 -6.48
N ALA A 164 -2.50 -5.41 -7.45
CA ALA A 164 -3.07 -4.09 -7.23
C ALA A 164 -4.58 -4.21 -7.01
N ASP A 165 -5.09 -3.41 -6.07
CA ASP A 165 -6.51 -3.33 -5.75
C ASP A 165 -7.08 -2.01 -6.27
N SER A 166 -8.13 -2.10 -7.11
CA SER A 166 -8.81 -0.92 -7.69
C SER A 166 -9.45 -0.03 -6.62
N GLU A 167 -9.87 -0.61 -5.49
CA GLU A 167 -10.42 0.15 -4.36
C GLU A 167 -9.33 0.89 -3.59
N ARG A 168 -8.08 0.40 -3.60
CA ARG A 168 -6.93 1.09 -3.00
C ARG A 168 -6.38 2.19 -3.90
N ARG A 169 -6.34 1.94 -5.22
CA ARG A 169 -5.89 2.91 -6.22
C ARG A 169 -6.70 4.21 -6.23
N THR A 170 -7.96 4.16 -5.80
CA THR A 170 -8.90 5.30 -5.85
C THR A 170 -8.91 6.19 -4.61
N ARG A 171 -8.13 5.88 -3.55
CA ARG A 171 -8.13 6.67 -2.30
C ARG A 171 -6.77 7.30 -2.00
N HIS A 172 -6.74 8.63 -1.99
CA HIS A 172 -5.57 9.49 -1.75
C HIS A 172 -5.05 9.44 -0.30
N GLY A 173 -4.44 8.33 0.10
CA GLY A 173 -3.69 8.24 1.37
C GLY A 173 -4.01 7.05 2.25
N ARG A 174 -4.66 6.00 1.73
CA ARG A 174 -4.64 4.72 2.45
C ARG A 174 -3.23 4.13 2.38
N PRO A 175 -2.73 3.54 3.48
CA PRO A 175 -1.45 2.86 3.45
C PRO A 175 -1.49 1.70 2.44
N PRO A 176 -0.33 1.35 1.85
CA PRO A 176 -0.20 0.20 0.98
C PRO A 176 -0.66 -1.09 1.67
N SER A 177 -0.92 -2.14 0.89
CA SER A 177 -1.38 -3.40 1.45
C SER A 177 -0.45 -3.91 2.54
N ARG A 178 -1.04 -4.59 3.53
CA ARG A 178 -0.26 -5.21 4.61
C ARG A 178 0.75 -6.21 4.05
N TRP A 179 0.40 -6.90 2.96
CA TRP A 179 1.31 -7.80 2.27
C TRP A 179 2.56 -7.05 1.77
N LEU A 180 2.38 -5.93 1.05
CA LEU A 180 3.49 -5.14 0.53
C LEU A 180 4.37 -4.59 1.67
N ARG A 181 3.75 -4.06 2.73
CA ARG A 181 4.45 -3.59 3.95
C ARG A 181 5.11 -4.72 4.75
N SER A 182 4.74 -5.97 4.49
CA SER A 182 5.31 -7.13 5.20
C SER A 182 6.66 -7.58 4.66
N LEU A 183 6.94 -7.30 3.37
CA LEU A 183 8.14 -7.73 2.66
C LEU A 183 9.41 -7.06 3.18
N ARG A 184 10.53 -7.77 3.07
CA ARG A 184 11.88 -7.27 3.36
C ARG A 184 12.55 -6.72 2.09
N ALA A 185 13.64 -5.99 2.24
CA ALA A 185 14.33 -5.31 1.14
C ALA A 185 14.77 -6.28 0.03
N ASP A 186 15.26 -7.48 0.38
CA ASP A 186 15.62 -8.51 -0.59
C ASP A 186 14.42 -9.06 -1.36
N GLU A 187 13.28 -9.24 -0.67
CA GLU A 187 12.02 -9.68 -1.29
C GLU A 187 11.42 -8.58 -2.18
N LEU A 188 11.47 -7.33 -1.72
CA LEU A 188 11.03 -6.14 -2.46
C LEU A 188 11.86 -5.96 -3.73
N HIS A 189 13.18 -6.07 -3.66
CA HIS A 189 14.07 -5.95 -4.83
C HIS A 189 13.74 -6.97 -5.93
N ILE A 190 13.36 -8.20 -5.54
CA ILE A 190 12.96 -9.24 -6.49
C ILE A 190 11.57 -8.93 -7.07
N TRP A 191 10.61 -8.63 -6.21
CA TRP A 191 9.22 -8.42 -6.62
C TRP A 191 9.02 -7.13 -7.43
N LEU A 192 9.71 -6.05 -7.10
CA LEU A 192 9.62 -4.79 -7.84
C LEU A 192 10.05 -4.95 -9.31
N LYS A 193 10.87 -5.96 -9.64
CA LYS A 193 11.23 -6.27 -11.03
C LYS A 193 10.12 -6.99 -11.80
N THR A 194 9.14 -7.58 -11.12
CA THR A 194 8.05 -8.35 -11.76
C THR A 194 6.83 -7.51 -12.07
N ILE A 195 6.78 -6.25 -11.63
CA ILE A 195 5.63 -5.36 -11.81
C ILE A 195 5.98 -4.17 -12.71
N GLU A 196 4.99 -3.67 -13.42
CA GLU A 196 5.04 -2.39 -14.12
C GLU A 196 4.09 -1.42 -13.41
N VAL A 197 4.64 -0.30 -12.95
CA VAL A 197 3.89 0.76 -12.28
C VAL A 197 4.31 2.09 -12.88
N PRO A 198 3.36 3.02 -13.11
CA PRO A 198 3.68 4.35 -13.60
C PRO A 198 4.50 5.09 -12.55
N GLU A 199 5.47 5.89 -13.00
CA GLU A 199 6.31 6.67 -12.09
C GLU A 199 5.46 7.64 -11.26
N ALA A 200 5.84 7.77 -9.98
CA ALA A 200 5.22 8.69 -9.04
C ALA A 200 6.32 9.50 -8.36
N ASP A 201 6.43 10.78 -8.73
CA ASP A 201 7.42 11.68 -8.18
C ASP A 201 7.07 12.16 -6.77
N VAL A 202 8.11 12.56 -6.03
CA VAL A 202 7.99 13.19 -4.72
C VAL A 202 8.65 14.57 -4.79
N VAL A 203 7.94 15.60 -4.32
CA VAL A 203 8.46 16.97 -4.30
C VAL A 203 8.81 17.37 -2.87
N GLY A 204 10.06 17.83 -2.65
CA GLY A 204 10.49 18.42 -1.38
C GLY A 204 10.89 17.43 -0.28
N MET A 205 10.95 16.13 -0.57
CA MET A 205 11.50 15.11 0.33
C MET A 205 11.99 13.89 -0.47
N THR A 206 12.70 12.98 0.19
CA THR A 206 13.15 11.72 -0.42
C THR A 206 12.03 10.67 -0.48
N PHE A 207 12.16 9.70 -1.38
CA PHE A 207 11.26 8.54 -1.42
C PHE A 207 11.24 7.79 -0.08
N TRP A 208 12.41 7.63 0.57
CA TRP A 208 12.52 7.03 1.90
C TRP A 208 11.64 7.73 2.95
N GLU A 209 11.75 9.06 3.04
CA GLU A 209 10.96 9.85 3.99
C GLU A 209 9.46 9.70 3.69
N HIS A 210 9.07 9.74 2.42
CA HIS A 210 7.67 9.57 2.03
C HIS A 210 7.15 8.16 2.34
N LEU A 211 7.91 7.11 2.02
CA LEU A 211 7.57 5.71 2.28
C LEU A 211 7.37 5.42 3.78
N THR A 212 8.25 5.95 4.62
CA THR A 212 8.20 5.69 6.08
C THR A 212 7.17 6.57 6.78
N ARG A 213 7.04 7.84 6.38
CA ARG A 213 6.12 8.80 7.00
C ARG A 213 4.67 8.59 6.58
N ASP A 214 4.43 8.48 5.27
CA ASP A 214 3.08 8.54 4.68
C ASP A 214 2.55 7.15 4.33
N HIS A 215 3.42 6.25 3.88
CA HIS A 215 3.06 4.86 3.55
C HIS A 215 3.31 3.87 4.70
N SER A 216 3.83 4.34 5.83
CA SER A 216 4.06 3.54 7.04
C SER A 216 4.87 2.25 6.80
N PHE A 217 5.84 2.29 5.89
CA PHE A 217 6.83 1.22 5.78
C PHE A 217 7.76 1.22 6.99
N ASP A 218 8.10 0.01 7.47
CA ASP A 218 9.10 -0.17 8.51
C ASP A 218 10.49 0.15 7.93
N PRO A 219 11.20 1.18 8.44
CA PRO A 219 12.52 1.57 7.93
C PRO A 219 13.51 0.40 7.89
N THR A 220 13.45 -0.50 8.87
CA THR A 220 14.38 -1.65 8.97
C THR A 220 14.13 -2.70 7.90
N LYS A 221 12.92 -2.75 7.33
CA LYS A 221 12.56 -3.69 6.28
C LYS A 221 12.91 -3.19 4.89
N ILE A 222 12.91 -1.88 4.68
CA ILE A 222 13.25 -1.27 3.39
C ILE A 222 14.72 -0.81 3.32
N GLU A 223 15.47 -0.95 4.42
CA GLU A 223 16.89 -0.67 4.46
C GLU A 223 17.67 -1.52 3.44
N GLY A 224 18.52 -0.85 2.65
CA GLY A 224 19.30 -1.48 1.59
C GLY A 224 18.66 -1.46 0.20
N LEU A 225 17.41 -0.99 0.07
CA LEU A 225 16.85 -0.66 -1.25
C LEU A 225 17.59 0.54 -1.84
N ASP A 226 17.97 0.43 -3.12
CA ASP A 226 18.52 1.56 -3.85
C ASP A 226 17.44 2.60 -4.19
N GLN A 227 17.84 3.76 -4.71
CA GLN A 227 16.91 4.85 -5.00
C GLN A 227 15.87 4.48 -6.07
N ALA A 228 16.23 3.62 -7.04
CA ALA A 228 15.31 3.19 -8.10
C ALA A 228 14.23 2.26 -7.54
N ASP A 229 14.62 1.33 -6.66
CA ASP A 229 13.68 0.46 -5.96
C ASP A 229 12.78 1.25 -5.02
N GLN A 230 13.31 2.24 -4.29
CA GLN A 230 12.49 3.11 -3.44
C GLN A 230 11.47 3.91 -4.26
N ALA A 231 11.87 4.46 -5.41
CA ALA A 231 10.96 5.17 -6.32
C ALA A 231 9.86 4.23 -6.84
N LYS A 232 10.22 3.00 -7.22
CA LYS A 232 9.27 2.01 -7.73
C LYS A 232 8.33 1.49 -6.64
N LEU A 233 8.82 1.31 -5.41
CA LEU A 233 8.01 0.95 -4.25
C LEU A 233 7.00 2.06 -3.92
N HIS A 234 7.43 3.31 -3.99
CA HIS A 234 6.56 4.48 -3.83
C HIS A 234 5.46 4.51 -4.89
N ALA A 235 5.82 4.30 -6.17
CA ALA A 235 4.84 4.17 -7.25
C ALA A 235 3.86 3.01 -7.00
N ALA A 236 4.34 1.84 -6.59
CA ALA A 236 3.49 0.68 -6.31
C ALA A 236 2.50 0.95 -5.16
N ALA A 237 2.97 1.61 -4.10
CA ALA A 237 2.12 2.07 -2.99
C ALA A 237 0.96 2.96 -3.48
N HIS A 238 1.25 3.94 -4.32
CA HIS A 238 0.22 4.81 -4.91
C HIS A 238 -0.67 4.10 -5.94
N PHE A 239 -0.15 3.08 -6.61
CA PHE A 239 -0.91 2.31 -7.59
C PHE A 239 -1.93 1.36 -6.94
N GLY A 240 -1.84 1.14 -5.63
CA GLY A 240 -2.80 0.35 -4.86
C GLY A 240 -2.35 -1.08 -4.55
N TYR A 241 -1.04 -1.35 -4.57
CA TYR A 241 -0.46 -2.62 -4.13
C TYR A 241 -0.35 -2.74 -2.60
#